data_AF-A0A1G6JFE6-F1
#
_entry.id   AF-A0A1G6JFE6-F1
#
_cell.length_a   1.000
_cell.length_b   1.000
_cell.length_c   1.000
_cell.angle_alpha   90.00
_cell.angle_beta   90.00
_cell.angle_gamma   90.00
#
_symmetry.space_group_name_H-M   'P 1'
#
loop_
_entity.id
_entity.type
_entity.pdbx_description
1 polymer ?
#
loop_
_entity_poly.entity_id
_entity_poly.type
_entity_poly.pdbx_seq_one_letter_code
_entity_poly.pdbx_strand_id
1 'polypeptide(L)' 'MGILKTAIIGAAVYAGVKYITKKDPITGQSIVDDLMNKAPQWADKAKDYTQDLKSRLSNAAEDLAR' A
#
# COMPACT_ATOMS: atom_id res chain seq x y z
N MET A 1 12.40 -19.54 -0.88
CA MET A 1 11.18 -18.71 -0.71
C MET A 1 11.00 -17.81 -1.93
N GLY A 2 9.99 -18.08 -2.77
CA GLY A 2 9.11 -17.03 -3.28
C GLY A 2 9.56 -16.03 -4.35
N ILE A 3 10.39 -16.40 -5.35
CA ILE A 3 10.70 -15.54 -6.52
C ILE A 3 9.42 -14.97 -7.17
N LEU A 4 8.37 -15.80 -7.26
CA LEU A 4 7.05 -15.41 -7.75
C LEU A 4 6.37 -14.36 -6.83
N LYS A 5 6.50 -14.51 -5.50
CA LYS A 5 5.94 -13.57 -4.52
C LYS A 5 6.62 -12.21 -4.62
N THR A 6 7.95 -12.20 -4.77
CA THR A 6 8.72 -10.97 -5.02
C THR A 6 8.40 -10.34 -6.37
N ALA A 7 8.18 -11.14 -7.42
CA ALA A 7 7.79 -10.64 -8.74
C ALA A 7 6.39 -9.98 -8.72
N ILE A 8 5.42 -10.59 -8.02
CA ILE A 8 4.07 -10.03 -7.86
C ILE A 8 4.12 -8.71 -7.06
N ILE A 9 4.87 -8.68 -5.96
CA ILE A 9 5.05 -7.45 -5.17
C ILE A 9 5.73 -6.36 -6.02
N GLY A 10 6.78 -6.71 -6.77
CA GLY A 10 7.47 -5.79 -7.66
C GLY A 10 6.56 -5.24 -8.76
N ALA A 11 5.72 -6.09 -9.37
CA ALA A 11 4.75 -5.67 -10.37
C ALA A 11 3.66 -4.75 -9.80
N ALA A 12 3.14 -5.03 -8.60
CA ALA A 12 2.15 -4.20 -7.93
C ALA A 12 2.74 -2.83 -7.55
N VAL A 13 3.96 -2.79 -7.02
CA VAL A 13 4.68 -1.55 -6.72
C VAL A 13 4.93 -0.75 -8.00
N TYR A 14 5.40 -1.38 -9.07
CA TYR A 14 5.63 -0.72 -10.36
C TYR A 14 4.34 -0.15 -10.96
N ALA A 15 3.23 -0.90 -10.91
CA ALA A 15 1.94 -0.44 -11.38
C ALA A 15 1.41 0.74 -10.54
N GLY A 16 1.52 0.65 -9.22
CA GLY A 16 1.15 1.72 -8.29
C GLY A 16 1.96 2.99 -8.55
N VAL A 17 3.30 2.86 -8.62
CA VAL A 17 4.21 3.97 -8.94
C VAL A 17 3.88 4.54 -10.32
N LYS A 18 3.72 3.72 -11.37
CA LYS A 18 3.39 4.17 -12.73
C LYS A 18 2.04 4.90 -12.79
N TYR A 19 1.08 4.51 -11.97
CA TYR A 19 -0.23 5.15 -11.90
C TYR A 19 -0.17 6.51 -11.21
N ILE A 20 0.54 6.61 -10.08
CA ILE A 20 0.72 7.89 -9.36
C ILE A 20 1.72 8.82 -10.04
N THR A 21 2.66 8.30 -10.84
CA THR A 21 3.66 9.09 -11.59
C THR A 21 3.19 9.46 -12.99
N LYS A 22 2.05 8.95 -13.48
CA LYS A 22 1.40 9.54 -14.64
C LYS A 22 1.07 10.98 -14.28
N LYS A 23 1.77 11.93 -14.92
CA LYS A 23 1.52 13.36 -14.75
C LYS A 23 0.07 13.66 -15.08
N ASP A 24 -0.66 14.17 -14.11
CA ASP A 24 -1.99 14.69 -14.33
C ASP A 24 -1.88 15.98 -15.18
N PRO A 25 -2.58 16.08 -16.34
CA PRO A 25 -2.48 17.23 -17.23
C PRO A 25 -3.09 18.51 -16.63
N ILE A 26 -3.77 18.44 -15.48
CA ILE A 26 -4.51 19.57 -14.90
C ILE A 26 -3.70 20.39 -13.89
N THR A 27 -2.83 19.78 -13.09
CA THR A 27 -2.19 20.49 -11.96
C THR A 27 -0.70 20.73 -12.11
N GLY A 28 0.03 19.96 -12.92
CA GLY A 28 1.47 20.19 -13.18
C GLY A 28 2.39 20.16 -11.93
N GLN A 29 1.84 19.98 -10.72
CA GLN A 29 2.54 19.87 -9.45
C GLN A 29 2.65 18.41 -9.00
N SER A 30 3.79 18.06 -8.44
CA SER A 30 4.13 16.74 -7.91
C SER A 30 3.17 16.33 -6.79
N ILE A 31 2.20 15.44 -7.08
CA ILE A 31 1.55 14.63 -6.02
C ILE A 31 2.62 13.91 -5.19
N VAL A 32 3.79 13.66 -5.78
CA VAL A 32 5.00 13.15 -5.11
C VAL A 32 5.51 14.08 -4.00
N ASP A 33 5.46 15.41 -4.15
CA ASP A 33 5.91 16.37 -3.12
C ASP A 33 4.93 16.42 -1.94
N ASP A 34 3.63 16.38 -2.24
CA ASP A 34 2.59 16.28 -1.21
C ASP A 34 2.63 14.91 -0.52
N LEU A 35 2.87 13.83 -1.28
CA LEU A 35 3.09 12.48 -0.75
C LEU A 35 4.33 12.40 0.14
N MET A 36 5.40 13.09 -0.23
CA MET A 36 6.68 13.08 0.49
C MET A 36 6.62 13.96 1.75
N ASN A 37 5.95 15.11 1.69
CA ASN A 37 5.63 15.92 2.88
C ASN A 37 4.65 15.20 3.83
N LYS A 38 3.74 14.40 3.28
CA LYS A 38 2.81 13.57 4.04
C LYS A 38 3.31 12.14 4.27
N ALA A 39 4.55 11.81 3.93
CA ALA A 39 5.08 10.45 4.05
C ALA A 39 4.91 9.82 5.46
N PRO A 40 5.20 10.52 6.58
CA PRO A 40 5.05 9.90 7.90
C PRO A 40 3.59 9.53 8.22
N GLN A 41 2.64 10.40 7.90
CA GLN A 41 1.21 10.12 8.11
C GLN A 41 0.68 8.99 7.20
N TRP A 42 1.31 8.71 6.06
CA TRP A 42 0.95 7.58 5.21
C TRP A 42 1.49 6.27 5.77
N ALA A 43 2.69 6.28 6.37
CA ALA A 43 3.24 5.13 7.07
C ALA A 43 2.39 4.77 8.29
N ASP A 44 1.96 5.76 9.08
CA ASP A 44 1.07 5.54 10.23
C ASP A 44 -0.28 4.96 9.79
N LYS A 45 -0.91 5.54 8.75
CA LYS A 45 -2.16 4.98 8.20
C LYS A 45 -1.97 3.56 7.67
N ALA A 46 -0.91 3.29 6.92
CA ALA A 46 -0.65 1.95 6.38
C ALA A 46 -0.47 0.93 7.50
N LYS A 47 0.20 1.31 8.59
CA LYS A 47 0.37 0.46 9.78
C LYS A 47 -0.96 0.18 10.47
N ASP A 48 -1.78 1.21 10.66
CA ASP A 48 -3.09 1.09 11.30
C ASP A 48 -4.04 0.19 10.48
N TYR A 49 -4.11 0.40 9.16
CA TYR A 49 -4.86 -0.48 8.25
C TYR A 49 -4.36 -1.92 8.26
N THR A 50 -3.03 -2.12 8.27
CA THR A 50 -2.45 -3.47 8.32
C THR A 50 -2.80 -4.16 9.64
N GLN A 51 -2.81 -3.41 10.75
CA GLN A 51 -3.15 -3.91 12.07
C GLN A 51 -4.64 -4.27 12.18
N ASP A 52 -5.54 -3.45 11.62
CA ASP A 52 -6.97 -3.75 11.52
C ASP A 52 -7.22 -5.01 10.70
N LEU A 53 -6.63 -5.09 9.50
CA LEU A 53 -6.75 -6.26 8.63
C LEU A 53 -6.21 -7.53 9.28
N LYS A 54 -5.07 -7.44 9.98
CA LYS A 54 -4.51 -8.55 10.72
C LYS A 54 -5.43 -8.98 11.85
N SER A 55 -5.99 -8.03 12.60
CA SER A 55 -6.92 -8.33 13.70
C SER A 55 -8.17 -9.01 13.18
N ARG A 56 -8.77 -8.48 12.11
CA ARG A 56 -9.94 -9.09 11.45
C ARG A 56 -9.65 -10.47 10.90
N LEU A 57 -8.48 -10.66 10.27
CA LEU A 57 -8.09 -11.95 9.73
C LEU A 57 -7.80 -12.97 10.84
N SER A 58 -7.14 -12.57 11.92
CA SER A 58 -6.92 -13.41 13.10
C SER A 58 -8.25 -13.81 13.74
N ASN A 59 -9.16 -12.87 13.94
CA ASN A 59 -10.48 -13.17 14.51
C ASN A 59 -11.29 -14.10 13.61
N ALA A 60 -11.30 -13.87 12.29
CA ALA A 60 -11.99 -14.74 11.35
C ALA A 60 -11.35 -16.15 11.25
N ALA A 61 -10.01 -16.22 11.35
CA ALA A 61 -9.30 -17.50 11.36
C ALA A 61 -9.55 -18.29 12.65
N GLU A 62 -9.65 -17.61 13.79
CA GLU A 62 -9.96 -18.22 15.09
C GLU A 62 -11.42 -18.71 15.16
N ASP A 63 -12.35 -17.98 14.54
CA ASP A 63 -13.76 -18.40 14.39
C ASP A 63 -13.88 -19.64 13.49
N LEU A 64 -13.12 -19.71 12.40
CA LEU A 64 -13.08 -20.87 11.50
C LEU A 64 -12.37 -22.09 12.08
N ALA A 65 -11.50 -21.89 13.07
CA ALA A 65 -10.73 -22.97 13.70
C ALA A 65 -11.46 -23.65 14.88
N ARG A 66 -12.64 -23.13 15.25
CA ARG A 66 -13.46 -23.59 16.36
C ARG A 66 -14.65 -24.43 15.88
#